data_AF-A0A9W9PJ54-F1
#
_entry.id   AF-A0A9W9PJ54-F1
#
_cell.length_a   1.000
_cell.length_b   1.000
_cell.length_c   1.000
_cell.angle_alpha   90.00
_cell.angle_beta   90.00
_cell.angle_gamma   90.00
#
_symmetry.space_group_name_H-M   'P 1'
#
loop_
_entity.id
_entity.type
_entity.pdbx_description
1 polymer ?
#
loop_
_entity_poly.entity_id
_entity_poly.type
_entity_poly.pdbx_seq_one_letter_code
_entity_poly.pdbx_strand_id
1 'polypeptide(L)'
;MAQQELGSSALQQPNSTLRSLVARIPSSLPRPDQPRQVQLPNTNSLGAEDKQSKIPTAMPSTSMSPASVDLVRRLDELEISFTITTAMGYFSAQQLDQAKQEIKKAVHLATTKRLKIHALRCHYWIGRIEFERQDFASAYKHFTAAMPCLIYNEYPEGDDLMLYLRLSQPEVTNEIRKSILRKHARAVFREWPHSVRAKKSIETKSRTHTPSDDSWDRALHPQKKRPPNIRKKSGPGQSDQAEQPEVPERVLGSLEGLGLRGAHSTSYTTREGRD
;
A
#
# COMPACT_ATOMS: atom_id res chain seq x y z
N MET A 1 31.52 -13.58 60.25
CA MET A 1 30.24 -14.26 59.96
C MET A 1 29.64 -13.60 58.74
N ALA A 2 29.58 -14.34 57.64
CA ALA A 2 29.11 -13.88 56.35
C ALA A 2 27.59 -14.13 56.24
N GLN A 3 26.84 -13.14 55.79
CA GLN A 3 25.47 -13.36 55.31
C GLN A 3 25.36 -12.81 53.88
N GLN A 4 25.11 -13.75 52.97
CA GLN A 4 24.70 -13.55 51.59
C GLN A 4 23.23 -13.14 51.58
N GLU A 5 22.91 -12.02 50.94
CA GLU A 5 21.54 -11.70 50.53
C GLU A 5 21.35 -12.12 49.07
N LEU A 6 20.41 -13.04 48.88
CA LEU A 6 20.02 -13.65 47.62
C LEU A 6 19.20 -12.66 46.78
N GLY A 7 19.57 -12.56 45.50
CA GLY A 7 18.83 -11.80 44.50
C GLY A 7 17.44 -12.38 44.24
N SER A 8 16.43 -11.50 44.25
CA SER A 8 15.09 -11.79 43.77
C SER A 8 14.93 -11.31 42.33
N SER A 9 14.90 -12.27 41.40
CA SER A 9 14.50 -12.09 40.00
C SER A 9 13.02 -11.73 39.92
N ALA A 10 12.72 -10.47 39.63
CA ALA A 10 11.40 -10.05 39.19
C ALA A 10 11.24 -10.32 37.68
N LEU A 11 10.61 -11.45 37.35
CA LEU A 11 10.06 -11.74 36.04
C LEU A 11 8.91 -10.78 35.75
N GLN A 12 9.23 -9.70 35.03
CA GLN A 12 8.26 -8.75 34.48
C GLN A 12 7.43 -9.45 33.38
N GLN A 13 6.17 -9.79 33.68
CA GLN A 13 5.24 -10.27 32.66
C GLN A 13 4.77 -9.12 31.75
N PRO A 14 4.69 -9.32 30.43
CA PRO A 14 4.19 -8.31 29.52
C PRO A 14 2.65 -8.31 29.44
N ASN A 15 2.06 -7.19 29.86
CA ASN A 15 0.88 -6.51 29.30
C ASN A 15 -0.27 -7.38 28.73
N SER A 16 -1.26 -7.68 29.58
CA SER A 16 -2.58 -8.21 29.18
C SER A 16 -3.67 -7.14 28.99
N THR A 17 -3.31 -5.85 28.94
CA THR A 17 -4.27 -4.72 29.01
C THR A 17 -4.86 -4.26 27.66
N LEU A 18 -5.07 -5.14 26.68
CA LEU A 18 -5.72 -4.77 25.39
C LEU A 18 -6.91 -5.67 25.02
N ARG A 19 -7.73 -6.08 25.99
CA ARG A 19 -9.00 -6.79 25.72
C ARG A 19 -10.27 -6.17 26.29
N SER A 20 -10.24 -4.96 26.86
CA SER A 20 -11.41 -4.34 27.49
C SER A 20 -11.74 -2.94 26.97
N LEU A 21 -11.96 -2.79 25.66
CA LEU A 21 -12.41 -1.51 25.09
C LEU A 21 -13.39 -1.67 23.91
N VAL A 22 -14.28 -2.67 23.96
CA VAL A 22 -15.37 -2.86 22.97
C VAL A 22 -16.78 -2.65 23.59
N ALA A 23 -16.87 -2.17 24.83
CA ALA A 23 -18.15 -1.94 25.49
C ALA A 23 -18.37 -0.47 25.82
N ARG A 24 -18.82 0.31 24.82
CA ARG A 24 -19.73 1.48 24.93
C ARG A 24 -19.78 2.23 23.59
N ILE A 25 -20.57 1.70 22.67
CA ILE A 25 -21.09 2.50 21.56
C ILE A 25 -22.43 3.08 22.05
N PRO A 26 -22.57 4.40 22.23
CA PRO A 26 -23.87 5.01 22.53
C PRO A 26 -24.82 4.79 21.34
N SER A 27 -25.97 4.18 21.61
CA SER A 27 -26.96 3.72 20.62
C SER A 27 -27.82 4.84 20.00
N SER A 28 -27.33 6.08 19.95
CA SER A 28 -28.09 7.24 19.48
C SER A 28 -27.51 7.81 18.20
N LEU A 29 -27.65 7.07 17.09
CA LEU A 29 -27.49 7.61 15.75
C LEU A 29 -28.83 8.24 15.31
N PRO A 30 -28.84 9.50 14.82
CA PRO A 30 -30.04 10.10 14.24
C PRO A 30 -30.46 9.31 12.99
N ARG A 31 -31.76 9.03 12.89
CA ARG A 31 -32.39 8.41 11.71
C ARG A 31 -32.04 9.25 10.47
N PRO A 32 -31.48 8.65 9.41
CA PRO A 32 -31.40 9.33 8.12
C PRO A 32 -32.83 9.56 7.61
N ASP A 33 -33.13 10.81 7.28
CA ASP A 33 -34.34 11.22 6.61
C ASP A 33 -34.63 10.32 5.41
N GLN A 34 -35.89 9.89 5.32
CA GLN A 34 -36.37 9.04 4.24
C GLN A 34 -36.12 9.69 2.88
N PRO A 35 -35.72 8.92 1.86
CA PRO A 35 -35.64 9.43 0.50
C PRO A 35 -37.05 9.81 0.02
N ARG A 36 -37.21 11.10 -0.35
CA ARG A 36 -38.33 11.59 -1.15
C ARG A 36 -38.56 10.64 -2.33
N GLN A 37 -39.73 10.00 -2.38
CA GLN A 37 -40.16 9.27 -3.55
C GLN A 37 -40.28 10.25 -4.73
N VAL A 38 -39.40 10.10 -5.71
CA VAL A 38 -39.54 10.72 -7.02
C VAL A 38 -40.48 9.81 -7.81
N GLN A 39 -41.73 10.23 -7.97
CA GLN A 39 -42.69 9.62 -8.88
C GLN A 39 -42.18 9.79 -10.32
N LEU A 40 -41.82 8.68 -10.96
CA LEU A 40 -41.56 8.62 -12.40
C LEU A 40 -42.89 8.59 -13.16
N PRO A 41 -43.00 9.31 -14.29
CA PRO A 41 -44.20 9.30 -15.11
C PRO A 41 -44.38 7.94 -15.80
N ASN A 42 -45.58 7.40 -15.63
CA ASN A 42 -46.07 6.14 -16.16
C ASN A 42 -46.36 6.32 -17.67
N THR A 43 -45.52 5.76 -18.54
CA THR A 43 -45.78 5.71 -19.99
C THR A 43 -46.35 4.35 -20.37
N ASN A 44 -47.67 4.20 -20.18
CA ASN A 44 -48.44 3.16 -20.83
C ASN A 44 -48.77 3.60 -22.26
N SER A 45 -48.22 2.92 -23.26
CA SER A 45 -48.73 2.92 -24.65
C SER A 45 -48.42 1.53 -25.21
N LEU A 46 -49.32 0.56 -25.09
CA LEU A 46 -50.51 0.30 -25.92
C LEU A 46 -50.16 -0.03 -27.38
N GLY A 47 -50.25 -1.33 -27.69
CA GLY A 47 -50.67 -1.84 -29.00
C GLY A 47 -49.58 -2.39 -29.93
N ALA A 48 -49.43 -3.72 -29.95
CA ALA A 48 -49.65 -4.52 -31.15
C ALA A 48 -49.45 -6.00 -30.83
N GLU A 49 -50.53 -6.75 -30.99
CA GLU A 49 -50.58 -8.19 -30.96
C GLU A 49 -49.84 -8.78 -32.18
N ASP A 50 -49.31 -10.00 -32.03
CA ASP A 50 -49.82 -11.19 -32.72
C ASP A 50 -48.71 -12.17 -33.17
N LYS A 51 -49.07 -13.45 -33.08
CA LYS A 51 -48.49 -14.67 -33.69
C LYS A 51 -47.41 -15.43 -32.92
N GLN A 52 -47.96 -16.25 -32.03
CA GLN A 52 -47.49 -17.57 -31.61
C GLN A 52 -46.77 -18.36 -32.72
N SER A 53 -45.50 -18.70 -32.48
CA SER A 53 -44.88 -19.92 -33.00
C SER A 53 -44.32 -20.72 -31.81
N LYS A 54 -45.08 -21.75 -31.43
CA LYS A 54 -44.83 -22.63 -30.30
C LYS A 54 -43.99 -23.81 -30.80
N ILE A 55 -42.67 -23.69 -30.73
CA ILE A 55 -41.76 -24.84 -30.80
C ILE A 55 -41.10 -24.97 -29.42
N PRO A 56 -41.52 -25.92 -28.58
CA PRO A 56 -40.84 -26.19 -27.31
C PRO A 56 -39.57 -26.98 -27.62
N THR A 57 -38.53 -26.30 -28.10
CA THR A 57 -37.17 -26.85 -28.13
C THR A 57 -36.67 -26.82 -26.71
N ALA A 58 -36.87 -27.93 -25.99
CA ALA A 58 -36.23 -28.20 -24.72
C ALA A 58 -34.71 -28.20 -24.95
N MET A 59 -34.09 -27.03 -24.78
CA MET A 59 -32.65 -26.91 -24.86
C MET A 59 -32.06 -27.80 -23.76
N PRO A 60 -31.16 -28.74 -24.11
CA PRO A 60 -30.53 -29.59 -23.13
C PRO A 60 -29.88 -28.69 -22.10
N SER A 61 -30.29 -28.85 -20.85
CA SER A 61 -29.71 -28.15 -19.71
C SER A 61 -28.29 -28.66 -19.58
N THR A 62 -27.35 -28.02 -20.27
CA THR A 62 -25.93 -28.32 -20.20
C THR A 62 -25.47 -27.98 -18.79
N SER A 63 -25.61 -28.96 -17.90
CA SER A 63 -25.06 -28.97 -16.55
C SER A 63 -23.56 -28.74 -16.67
N MET A 64 -23.12 -27.52 -16.37
CA MET A 64 -21.69 -27.21 -16.32
C MET A 64 -21.02 -28.09 -15.26
N SER A 65 -19.91 -28.73 -15.63
CA SER A 65 -19.07 -29.47 -14.71
C SER A 65 -18.56 -28.54 -13.59
N PRO A 66 -18.43 -29.01 -12.34
CA PRO A 66 -17.89 -28.19 -11.24
C PRO A 66 -16.51 -27.60 -11.58
N ALA A 67 -15.69 -28.30 -12.35
CA ALA A 67 -14.38 -27.82 -12.77
C ALA A 67 -14.45 -26.57 -13.68
N SER A 68 -15.49 -26.44 -14.52
CA SER A 68 -15.63 -25.26 -15.37
C SER A 68 -16.11 -24.04 -14.58
N VAL A 69 -16.93 -24.24 -13.55
CA VAL A 69 -17.36 -23.16 -12.63
C VAL A 69 -16.16 -22.58 -11.87
N ASP A 70 -15.26 -23.44 -11.38
CA ASP A 70 -14.05 -23.01 -10.69
C ASP A 70 -13.08 -22.26 -11.62
N LEU A 71 -12.93 -22.70 -12.87
CA LEU A 71 -12.10 -22.00 -13.85
C LEU A 71 -12.63 -20.60 -14.15
N VAL A 72 -13.94 -20.46 -14.38
CA VAL A 72 -14.58 -19.16 -14.64
C VAL A 72 -14.35 -18.22 -13.46
N ARG A 73 -14.53 -18.71 -12.22
CA ARG A 73 -14.26 -17.91 -11.02
C ARG A 73 -12.80 -17.43 -10.95
N ARG A 74 -11.83 -18.30 -11.24
CA ARG A 74 -10.40 -17.93 -11.25
C ARG A 74 -10.07 -16.89 -12.31
N LEU A 75 -10.70 -16.98 -13.49
CA LEU A 75 -10.54 -15.98 -14.54
C LEU A 75 -11.11 -14.63 -14.11
N ASP A 76 -12.27 -14.60 -13.44
CA ASP A 76 -12.87 -13.39 -12.89
C ASP A 76 -11.96 -12.75 -11.81
N GLU A 77 -11.40 -13.56 -10.91
CA GLU A 77 -10.44 -13.10 -9.88
C GLU A 77 -9.16 -12.52 -10.51
N LEU A 78 -8.67 -13.14 -11.58
CA LEU A 78 -7.48 -12.69 -12.31
C LEU A 78 -7.74 -11.37 -13.05
N GLU A 79 -8.89 -11.22 -13.69
CA GLU A 79 -9.29 -9.99 -14.36
C GLU A 79 -9.31 -8.81 -13.38
N ILE A 80 -9.93 -8.98 -12.21
CA ILE A 80 -9.97 -7.95 -11.17
C ILE A 80 -8.55 -7.62 -10.66
N SER A 81 -7.74 -8.66 -10.42
CA SER A 81 -6.36 -8.48 -9.96
C SER A 81 -5.49 -7.72 -10.98
N PHE A 82 -5.69 -7.97 -12.27
CA PHE A 82 -5.04 -7.24 -13.35
C PHE A 82 -5.46 -5.75 -13.38
N THR A 83 -6.75 -5.47 -13.20
CA THR A 83 -7.24 -4.08 -13.11
C THR A 83 -6.64 -3.33 -11.91
N ILE A 84 -6.57 -3.97 -10.73
CA ILE A 84 -5.94 -3.38 -9.54
C ILE A 84 -4.45 -3.11 -9.79
N THR A 85 -3.73 -4.07 -10.39
CA THR A 85 -2.30 -3.90 -10.72
C THR A 85 -2.07 -2.75 -11.69
N THR A 86 -2.95 -2.60 -12.69
CA THR A 86 -2.92 -1.47 -13.63
C THR A 86 -3.13 -0.14 -12.89
N ALA A 87 -4.09 -0.09 -11.97
CA ALA A 87 -4.32 1.09 -11.13
C ALA A 87 -3.12 1.43 -10.25
N MET A 88 -2.41 0.43 -9.71
CA MET A 88 -1.16 0.64 -8.94
C MET A 88 -0.05 1.24 -9.81
N GLY A 89 0.00 0.88 -11.10
CA GLY A 89 0.88 1.52 -12.08
C GLY A 89 0.57 3.01 -12.22
N TYR A 90 -0.71 3.37 -12.41
CA TYR A 90 -1.14 4.77 -12.45
C TYR A 90 -0.89 5.51 -11.14
N PHE A 91 -1.13 4.86 -9.99
CA PHE A 91 -0.84 5.42 -8.67
C PHE A 91 0.64 5.76 -8.51
N SER A 92 1.53 4.84 -8.90
CA SER A 92 2.98 5.03 -8.85
C SER A 92 3.45 6.15 -9.80
N ALA A 93 2.75 6.34 -10.92
CA ALA A 93 2.97 7.44 -11.85
C ALA A 93 2.33 8.78 -11.40
N GLN A 94 1.78 8.86 -10.19
CA GLN A 94 1.06 10.03 -9.64
C GLN A 94 -0.16 10.45 -10.49
N GLN A 95 -0.71 9.53 -11.28
CA GLN A 95 -1.93 9.71 -12.09
C GLN A 95 -3.16 9.26 -11.28
N LEU A 96 -3.46 10.01 -10.21
CA LEU A 96 -4.44 9.59 -9.20
C LEU A 96 -5.87 9.49 -9.74
N ASP A 97 -6.25 10.26 -10.77
CA ASP A 97 -7.58 10.20 -11.39
C ASP A 97 -7.78 8.93 -12.22
N GLN A 98 -6.79 8.59 -13.05
CA GLN A 98 -6.75 7.34 -13.82
C GLN A 98 -6.73 6.13 -12.88
N ALA A 99 -5.89 6.17 -11.84
CA ALA A 99 -5.86 5.13 -10.81
C ALA A 99 -7.24 4.91 -10.17
N LYS A 100 -7.93 6.00 -9.79
CA LYS A 100 -9.27 5.92 -9.21
C LYS A 100 -10.30 5.37 -10.19
N GLN A 101 -10.21 5.72 -11.47
CA GLN A 101 -11.10 5.19 -12.50
C GLN A 101 -10.92 3.68 -12.68
N GLU A 102 -9.68 3.20 -12.74
CA GLU A 102 -9.39 1.76 -12.84
C GLU A 102 -9.87 0.99 -11.60
N ILE A 103 -9.64 1.50 -10.39
CA ILE A 103 -10.16 0.84 -9.18
C ILE A 103 -11.70 0.82 -9.18
N LYS A 104 -12.38 1.88 -9.65
CA LYS A 104 -13.85 1.86 -9.78
C LYS A 104 -14.33 0.78 -10.75
N LYS A 105 -13.62 0.53 -11.86
CA LYS A 105 -13.91 -0.60 -12.76
C LYS A 105 -13.74 -1.93 -12.02
N ALA A 106 -12.67 -2.09 -11.25
CA ALA A 106 -12.43 -3.28 -10.44
C ALA A 106 -13.54 -3.52 -9.39
N VAL A 107 -14.03 -2.46 -8.72
CA VAL A 107 -15.19 -2.54 -7.80
C VAL A 107 -16.43 -3.04 -8.55
N HIS A 108 -16.71 -2.50 -9.74
CA HIS A 108 -17.86 -2.89 -10.53
C HIS A 108 -17.77 -4.37 -10.94
N LEU A 109 -16.63 -4.81 -11.46
CA LEU A 109 -16.38 -6.22 -11.80
C LEU A 109 -16.57 -7.13 -10.57
N ALA A 110 -15.92 -6.81 -9.44
CA ALA A 110 -16.02 -7.59 -8.21
C ALA A 110 -17.47 -7.69 -7.70
N THR A 111 -18.24 -6.61 -7.78
CA THR A 111 -19.65 -6.58 -7.35
C THR A 111 -20.52 -7.42 -8.28
N THR A 112 -20.37 -7.26 -9.59
CA THR A 112 -21.12 -8.01 -10.61
C THR A 112 -20.85 -9.52 -10.50
N LYS A 113 -19.60 -9.91 -10.24
CA LYS A 113 -19.19 -11.30 -10.05
C LYS A 113 -19.40 -11.83 -8.62
N ARG A 114 -19.91 -11.00 -7.71
CA ARG A 114 -20.18 -11.32 -6.28
C ARG A 114 -18.92 -11.73 -5.50
N LEU A 115 -17.75 -11.25 -5.91
CA LEU A 115 -16.45 -11.48 -5.27
C LEU A 115 -16.21 -10.45 -4.17
N LYS A 116 -16.86 -10.65 -3.01
CA LYS A 116 -16.88 -9.69 -1.89
C LYS A 116 -15.49 -9.25 -1.42
N ILE A 117 -14.57 -10.19 -1.24
CA ILE A 117 -13.20 -9.91 -0.75
C ILE A 117 -12.47 -8.96 -1.71
N HIS A 118 -12.61 -9.16 -3.02
CA HIS A 118 -12.01 -8.31 -4.03
C HIS A 118 -12.59 -6.89 -4.01
N ALA A 119 -13.90 -6.74 -3.79
CA ALA A 119 -14.54 -5.43 -3.64
C ALA A 119 -14.00 -4.67 -2.41
N LEU A 120 -13.77 -5.36 -1.29
CA LEU A 120 -13.17 -4.77 -0.09
C LEU A 120 -11.71 -4.35 -0.31
N ARG A 121 -10.91 -5.14 -1.05
CA ARG A 121 -9.55 -4.75 -1.47
C ARG A 121 -9.57 -3.50 -2.36
N CYS A 122 -10.54 -3.39 -3.25
CA CYS A 122 -10.70 -2.17 -4.05
C CYS A 122 -10.97 -0.95 -3.17
N HIS A 123 -11.76 -1.08 -2.10
CA HIS A 123 -11.96 0.01 -1.14
C HIS A 123 -10.66 0.44 -0.43
N TYR A 124 -9.77 -0.50 -0.10
CA TYR A 124 -8.44 -0.15 0.42
C TYR A 124 -7.68 0.76 -0.55
N TRP A 125 -7.64 0.40 -1.83
CA TRP A 125 -6.93 1.18 -2.85
C TRP A 125 -7.58 2.54 -3.14
N ILE A 126 -8.91 2.64 -3.12
CA ILE A 126 -9.58 3.96 -3.17
C ILE A 126 -9.17 4.79 -1.96
N GLY A 127 -9.17 4.20 -0.76
CA GLY A 127 -8.72 4.88 0.46
C GLY A 127 -7.30 5.42 0.34
N ARG A 128 -6.37 4.63 -0.22
CA ARG A 128 -4.99 5.06 -0.51
C ARG A 128 -4.93 6.25 -1.47
N ILE A 129 -5.75 6.23 -2.52
CA ILE A 129 -5.83 7.33 -3.49
C ILE A 129 -6.36 8.61 -2.83
N GLU A 130 -7.44 8.54 -2.05
CA GLU A 130 -7.97 9.72 -1.34
C GLU A 130 -7.00 10.23 -0.28
N PHE A 131 -6.29 9.32 0.39
CA PHE A 131 -5.25 9.68 1.35
C PHE A 131 -4.14 10.50 0.69
N GLU A 132 -3.68 10.09 -0.50
CA GLU A 132 -2.66 10.82 -1.26
C GLU A 132 -3.17 12.18 -1.75
N ARG A 133 -4.47 12.30 -2.04
CA ARG A 133 -5.15 13.58 -2.32
C ARG A 133 -5.36 14.46 -1.08
N GLN A 134 -4.92 14.01 0.10
CA GLN A 134 -5.17 14.66 1.39
C GLN A 134 -6.66 14.77 1.77
N ASP A 135 -7.56 14.02 1.12
CA ASP A 135 -8.95 13.87 1.55
C ASP A 135 -9.06 12.75 2.58
N PHE A 136 -8.59 13.06 3.80
CA PHE A 136 -8.56 12.10 4.91
C PHE A 136 -9.95 11.62 5.32
N ALA A 137 -10.99 12.44 5.17
CA ALA A 137 -12.36 12.08 5.52
C ALA A 137 -12.89 10.99 4.58
N SER A 138 -12.70 11.15 3.26
CA SER A 138 -13.06 10.11 2.29
C SER A 138 -12.17 8.88 2.43
N ALA A 139 -10.87 9.07 2.67
CA ALA A 139 -9.94 7.98 2.91
C ALA A 139 -10.38 7.11 4.10
N TYR A 140 -10.73 7.72 5.24
CA TYR A 140 -11.18 7.02 6.44
C TYR A 140 -12.42 6.17 6.20
N LYS A 141 -13.41 6.68 5.44
CA LYS A 141 -14.62 5.93 5.08
C LYS A 141 -14.26 4.68 4.28
N HIS A 142 -13.38 4.82 3.30
CA HIS A 142 -12.95 3.70 2.44
C HIS A 142 -12.10 2.68 3.21
N PHE A 143 -11.19 3.12 4.07
CA PHE A 143 -10.43 2.22 4.92
C PHE A 143 -11.32 1.49 5.93
N THR A 144 -12.34 2.15 6.48
CA THR A 144 -13.32 1.50 7.36
C THR A 144 -14.11 0.43 6.62
N ALA A 145 -14.51 0.71 5.37
CA ALA A 145 -15.16 -0.28 4.51
C ALA A 145 -14.25 -1.47 4.20
N ALA A 146 -12.93 -1.26 4.09
CA ALA A 146 -11.94 -2.30 3.85
C ALA A 146 -11.57 -3.12 5.09
N MET A 147 -11.97 -2.72 6.31
CA MET A 147 -11.65 -3.41 7.57
C MET A 147 -11.86 -4.93 7.55
N PRO A 148 -12.95 -5.48 6.98
CA PRO A 148 -13.14 -6.93 6.98
C PRO A 148 -12.06 -7.69 6.20
N CYS A 149 -11.28 -7.04 5.32
CA CYS A 149 -10.11 -7.66 4.67
C CYS A 149 -9.03 -8.10 5.66
N LEU A 150 -8.86 -7.39 6.79
CA LEU A 150 -7.84 -7.70 7.80
C LEU A 150 -8.00 -9.11 8.38
N ILE A 151 -9.23 -9.59 8.44
CA ILE A 151 -9.55 -10.89 9.02
C ILE A 151 -8.99 -12.02 8.15
N TYR A 152 -8.84 -11.79 6.86
CA TYR A 152 -8.52 -12.85 5.90
C TYR A 152 -7.03 -13.12 5.75
N ASN A 153 -6.12 -12.32 6.32
CA ASN A 153 -4.65 -12.49 6.38
C ASN A 153 -3.90 -12.96 5.10
N GLU A 154 -4.60 -13.08 3.97
CA GLU A 154 -4.10 -13.54 2.68
C GLU A 154 -3.52 -12.38 1.85
N TYR A 155 -3.74 -11.14 2.28
CA TYR A 155 -3.45 -9.94 1.52
C TYR A 155 -2.51 -9.01 2.27
N PRO A 156 -1.38 -8.60 1.65
CA PRO A 156 -0.40 -7.72 2.28
C PRO A 156 -0.97 -6.33 2.63
N GLU A 157 -2.04 -5.90 1.96
CA GLU A 157 -2.71 -4.63 2.25
C GLU A 157 -3.26 -4.55 3.69
N GLY A 158 -3.49 -5.70 4.33
CA GLY A 158 -3.96 -5.77 5.72
C GLY A 158 -2.95 -5.19 6.71
N ASP A 159 -1.65 -5.45 6.51
CA ASP A 159 -0.61 -5.04 7.45
C ASP A 159 -0.59 -3.51 7.65
N ASP A 160 -0.80 -2.77 6.55
CA ASP A 160 -0.78 -1.31 6.56
C ASP A 160 -2.14 -0.66 6.85
N LEU A 161 -3.25 -1.39 6.72
CA LEU A 161 -4.60 -0.78 6.82
C LEU A 161 -4.84 -0.12 8.18
N MET A 162 -4.35 -0.74 9.27
CA MET A 162 -4.48 -0.18 10.62
C MET A 162 -3.73 1.15 10.78
N LEU A 163 -2.57 1.29 10.14
CA LEU A 163 -1.83 2.54 10.11
C LEU A 163 -2.64 3.61 9.38
N TYR A 164 -3.13 3.30 8.18
CA TYR A 164 -3.89 4.25 7.36
C TYR A 164 -5.21 4.68 8.01
N LEU A 165 -5.92 3.78 8.70
CA LEU A 165 -7.09 4.12 9.49
C LEU A 165 -6.76 5.15 10.56
N ARG A 166 -5.69 4.91 11.32
CA ARG A 166 -5.25 5.82 12.38
C ARG A 166 -4.83 7.18 11.82
N LEU A 167 -4.15 7.21 10.67
CA LEU A 167 -3.73 8.46 10.02
C LEU A 167 -4.90 9.25 9.43
N SER A 168 -5.98 8.57 9.02
CA SER A 168 -7.12 9.19 8.34
C SER A 168 -8.22 9.65 9.30
N GLN A 169 -8.11 9.37 10.60
CA GLN A 169 -9.10 9.81 11.59
C GLN A 169 -9.32 11.33 11.53
N PRO A 170 -10.59 11.81 11.56
CA PRO A 170 -10.92 13.24 11.47
C PRO A 170 -10.23 14.10 12.54
N GLU A 171 -10.04 13.56 13.73
CA GLU A 171 -9.49 14.27 14.91
C GLU A 171 -7.97 14.41 14.86
N VAL A 172 -7.30 13.71 13.94
CA VAL A 172 -5.84 13.69 13.88
C VAL A 172 -5.34 14.90 13.11
N THR A 173 -4.48 15.71 13.74
CA THR A 173 -3.83 16.85 13.07
C THR A 173 -2.64 16.41 12.23
N ASN A 174 -2.15 17.27 11.33
CA ASN A 174 -0.99 16.96 10.47
C ASN A 174 0.29 16.70 11.28
N GLU A 175 0.47 17.38 12.42
CA GLU A 175 1.61 17.17 13.33
C GLU A 175 1.55 15.77 13.95
N ILE A 176 0.36 15.35 14.36
CA ILE A 176 0.13 14.01 14.90
C ILE A 176 0.34 12.96 13.81
N ARG A 177 -0.17 13.16 12.58
CA ARG A 177 0.09 12.26 11.43
C ARG A 177 1.58 12.08 11.19
N LYS A 178 2.35 13.18 11.14
CA LYS A 178 3.81 13.15 11.00
C LYS A 178 4.48 12.37 12.13
N SER A 179 4.03 12.56 13.37
CA SER A 179 4.55 11.83 14.53
C SER A 179 4.27 10.33 14.44
N ILE A 180 3.05 9.93 14.05
CA ILE A 180 2.67 8.52 13.85
C ILE A 180 3.54 7.89 12.75
N LEU A 181 3.68 8.56 11.60
CA LEU A 181 4.51 8.08 10.49
C LEU A 181 5.97 7.89 10.89
N ARG A 182 6.56 8.85 11.61
CA ARG A 182 7.94 8.72 12.12
C ARG A 182 8.10 7.53 13.07
N LYS A 183 7.13 7.32 13.98
CA LYS A 183 7.15 6.18 14.91
C LYS A 183 7.03 4.85 14.15
N HIS A 184 6.13 4.78 13.18
CA HIS A 184 5.93 3.60 12.36
C HIS A 184 7.18 3.28 11.52
N ALA A 185 7.75 4.26 10.83
CA ALA A 185 9.00 4.10 10.09
C ALA A 185 10.12 3.54 10.98
N ARG A 186 10.31 4.11 12.18
CA ARG A 186 11.30 3.59 13.15
C ARG A 186 11.03 2.14 13.58
N ALA A 187 9.78 1.72 13.70
CA ALA A 187 9.43 0.35 14.03
C ALA A 187 9.79 -0.61 12.88
N VAL A 188 9.38 -0.27 11.65
CA VAL A 188 9.72 -1.05 10.44
C VAL A 188 11.24 -1.18 10.26
N PHE A 189 12.00 -0.11 10.53
CA PHE A 189 13.47 -0.16 10.46
C PHE A 189 14.13 -1.04 11.51
N ARG A 190 13.51 -1.22 12.68
CA ARG A 190 14.04 -2.09 13.75
C ARG A 190 13.76 -3.56 13.48
N GLU A 191 12.60 -3.85 12.92
CA GLU A 191 12.20 -5.21 12.57
C GLU A 191 12.87 -5.71 11.29
N TRP A 192 13.34 -4.79 10.43
CA TRP A 192 14.11 -5.15 9.25
C TRP A 192 15.33 -5.99 9.63
N PRO A 193 15.40 -7.28 9.25
CA PRO A 193 16.46 -8.17 9.69
C PRO A 193 17.82 -7.55 9.35
N HIS A 194 18.61 -7.27 10.37
CA HIS A 194 20.00 -6.84 10.21
C HIS A 194 20.88 -7.90 9.51
N SER A 195 20.32 -9.04 9.08
CA SER A 195 21.00 -10.13 8.36
C SER A 195 21.59 -9.69 7.02
N VAL A 196 21.11 -8.59 6.42
CA VAL A 196 21.74 -8.02 5.20
C VAL A 196 23.00 -7.20 5.54
N ARG A 197 23.14 -6.72 6.79
CA ARG A 197 24.25 -5.85 7.20
C ARG A 197 25.51 -6.62 7.66
N ALA A 198 25.42 -7.93 7.89
CA ALA A 198 26.50 -8.74 8.46
C ALA A 198 27.33 -9.57 7.46
N LYS A 199 27.28 -9.30 6.14
CA LYS A 199 28.12 -10.01 5.14
C LYS A 199 29.34 -9.21 4.63
N LYS A 200 29.68 -8.09 5.26
CA LYS A 200 30.91 -7.33 4.98
C LYS A 200 31.85 -7.31 6.19
N SER A 201 32.22 -8.48 6.69
CA SER A 201 33.48 -8.64 7.43
C SER A 201 33.87 -10.12 7.47
N ILE A 202 33.91 -10.77 6.31
CA ILE A 202 34.89 -11.84 6.13
C ILE A 202 35.99 -11.19 5.33
N GLU A 203 36.88 -10.53 6.06
CA GLU A 203 38.19 -10.14 5.59
C GLU A 203 38.96 -11.43 5.27
N THR A 204 38.68 -12.01 4.10
CA THR A 204 39.58 -13.00 3.52
C THR A 204 40.87 -12.30 3.18
N LYS A 205 41.79 -12.25 4.15
CA LYS A 205 43.23 -12.27 3.89
C LYS A 205 43.59 -13.63 3.27
N SER A 206 43.00 -13.94 2.13
CA SER A 206 43.37 -15.07 1.30
C SER A 206 44.26 -14.51 0.22
N ARG A 207 45.55 -14.67 0.49
CA ARG A 207 46.68 -14.54 -0.42
C ARG A 207 46.30 -14.84 -1.87
N THR A 208 46.76 -13.94 -2.73
CA THR A 208 47.26 -14.17 -4.09
C THR A 208 47.40 -15.65 -4.46
N HIS A 209 46.46 -16.19 -5.22
CA HIS A 209 46.73 -17.31 -6.13
C HIS A 209 45.84 -17.18 -7.37
N THR A 210 46.44 -16.70 -8.46
CA THR A 210 45.92 -16.86 -9.82
C THR A 210 46.04 -18.33 -10.24
N PRO A 211 45.00 -18.86 -10.90
CA PRO A 211 45.18 -19.54 -12.19
C PRO A 211 44.21 -18.93 -13.22
N SER A 212 44.70 -18.24 -14.26
CA SER A 212 44.75 -18.75 -15.65
C SER A 212 43.83 -19.94 -15.93
N ASP A 213 42.68 -19.71 -16.57
CA ASP A 213 42.53 -20.01 -18.00
C ASP A 213 41.18 -19.51 -18.56
N ASP A 214 41.31 -18.81 -19.68
CA ASP A 214 40.42 -18.75 -20.84
C ASP A 214 38.92 -18.96 -20.69
N SER A 215 38.16 -17.90 -21.02
CA SER A 215 36.83 -18.07 -21.63
C SER A 215 36.43 -16.82 -22.43
N TRP A 216 36.96 -16.77 -23.66
CA TRP A 216 36.42 -16.14 -24.88
C TRP A 216 36.48 -14.62 -25.12
N ASP A 217 36.48 -13.75 -24.10
CA ASP A 217 36.26 -12.31 -24.37
C ASP A 217 37.48 -11.55 -24.95
N ARG A 218 38.65 -12.20 -25.03
CA ARG A 218 39.87 -11.61 -25.64
C ARG A 218 39.97 -11.77 -27.15
N ALA A 219 39.16 -12.64 -27.77
CA ALA A 219 39.27 -12.92 -29.21
C ALA A 219 38.60 -11.86 -30.10
N LEU A 220 37.66 -11.07 -29.56
CA LEU A 220 36.82 -10.17 -30.38
C LEU A 220 37.21 -8.69 -30.33
N HIS A 221 38.12 -8.28 -29.45
CA HIS A 221 38.47 -6.86 -29.27
C HIS A 221 39.97 -6.61 -29.02
N PRO A 222 40.76 -6.27 -30.06
CA PRO A 222 42.13 -5.79 -29.86
C PRO A 222 42.11 -4.36 -29.27
N GLN A 223 42.20 -4.26 -27.94
CA GLN A 223 42.32 -2.99 -27.23
C GLN A 223 43.72 -2.39 -27.37
N LYS A 224 43.80 -1.17 -27.92
CA LYS A 224 45.02 -0.34 -27.98
C LYS A 224 45.46 0.04 -26.57
N LYS A 225 46.68 -0.36 -26.20
CA LYS A 225 47.32 -0.07 -24.91
C LYS A 225 47.49 1.44 -24.71
N ARG A 226 46.94 1.97 -23.60
CA ARG A 226 47.34 3.27 -23.03
C ARG A 226 48.38 3.05 -21.92
N PRO A 227 49.42 3.90 -21.79
CA PRO A 227 50.40 3.78 -20.73
C PRO A 227 49.86 4.24 -19.36
N PRO A 228 50.37 3.69 -18.26
CA PRO A 228 49.90 3.96 -16.91
C PRO A 228 50.44 5.29 -16.39
N ASN A 229 49.55 6.16 -15.91
CA ASN A 229 49.95 7.39 -15.24
C ASN A 229 49.86 7.20 -13.72
N ILE A 230 51.01 7.31 -13.08
CA ILE A 230 51.25 7.26 -11.64
C ILE A 230 50.80 8.60 -11.04
N ARG A 231 49.88 8.60 -10.05
CA ARG A 231 49.78 9.77 -9.15
C ARG A 231 49.23 9.46 -7.74
N LYS A 232 50.20 9.36 -6.82
CA LYS A 232 50.33 9.93 -5.47
C LYS A 232 49.13 9.98 -4.49
N LYS A 233 49.34 9.20 -3.42
CA LYS A 233 48.98 9.35 -1.99
C LYS A 233 48.91 10.79 -1.44
N SER A 234 47.86 11.06 -0.66
CA SER A 234 47.77 11.93 0.54
C SER A 234 46.33 11.79 1.07
N GLY A 235 45.96 11.62 2.34
CA GLY A 235 46.56 11.52 3.67
C GLY A 235 45.39 11.27 4.66
N PRO A 236 45.63 10.92 5.94
CA PRO A 236 44.58 10.56 6.88
C PRO A 236 44.08 11.78 7.67
N GLY A 237 42.77 12.01 7.67
CA GLY A 237 42.10 12.98 8.53
C GLY A 237 41.13 12.26 9.47
N GLN A 238 41.54 12.10 10.73
CA GLN A 238 40.67 11.72 11.85
C GLN A 238 39.77 12.90 12.20
N SER A 239 38.47 12.66 12.30
CA SER A 239 37.54 13.45 13.11
C SER A 239 36.52 12.50 13.72
N ASP A 240 36.76 12.14 14.99
CA ASP A 240 35.76 11.53 15.85
C ASP A 240 34.80 12.64 16.31
N GLN A 241 33.63 12.71 15.68
CA GLN A 241 32.45 13.29 16.31
C GLN A 241 31.38 12.21 16.40
N ALA A 242 30.85 12.03 17.61
CA ALA A 242 29.74 11.14 17.88
C ALA A 242 28.48 11.66 17.18
N GLU A 243 28.31 11.25 15.92
CA GLU A 243 27.07 11.39 15.17
C GLU A 243 25.99 10.58 15.90
N GLN A 244 24.96 11.28 16.38
CA GLN A 244 23.66 10.64 16.53
C GLN A 244 23.28 10.02 15.18
N PRO A 245 22.62 8.85 15.14
CA PRO A 245 22.24 8.23 13.89
C PRO A 245 21.23 9.12 13.17
N GLU A 246 21.72 10.01 12.32
CA GLU A 246 20.92 10.69 11.32
C GLU A 246 20.33 9.60 10.44
N VAL A 247 19.00 9.52 10.46
CA VAL A 247 18.27 8.61 9.59
C VAL A 247 18.64 9.02 8.16
N PRO A 248 19.24 8.14 7.35
CA PRO A 248 19.73 8.50 6.03
C PRO A 248 18.64 9.20 5.23
N GLU A 249 18.91 10.39 4.70
CA GLU A 249 17.95 11.22 3.96
C GLU A 249 17.30 10.47 2.78
N ARG A 250 17.99 9.45 2.25
CA ARG A 250 17.47 8.52 1.22
C ARG A 250 16.27 7.68 1.66
N VAL A 251 16.03 7.53 2.97
CA VAL A 251 14.88 6.81 3.52
C VAL A 251 13.64 7.72 3.58
N LEU A 252 13.83 9.03 3.77
CA LEU A 252 12.73 9.99 3.67
C LEU A 252 12.16 10.05 2.25
N GLY A 253 12.98 9.79 1.22
CA GLY A 253 12.55 9.63 -0.17
C GLY A 253 11.46 8.58 -0.42
N SER A 254 11.34 7.55 0.44
CA SER A 254 10.26 6.56 0.34
C SER A 254 9.01 6.94 1.17
N LEU A 255 9.15 7.90 2.10
CA LEU A 255 8.04 8.58 2.79
C LEU A 255 7.59 9.86 2.05
N GLU A 256 8.37 10.35 1.08
CA GLU A 256 8.05 11.50 0.22
C GLU A 256 6.86 11.23 -0.71
N GLY A 257 6.53 9.96 -0.95
CA GLY A 257 5.29 9.53 -1.63
C GLY A 257 4.06 9.44 -0.72
N LEU A 258 4.06 10.07 0.46
CA LEU A 258 2.90 10.17 1.37
C LEU A 258 2.35 11.62 1.44
N GLY A 259 2.45 12.38 0.35
CA GLY A 259 1.76 13.67 0.20
C GLY A 259 2.10 14.78 1.19
N LEU A 260 3.22 14.74 1.94
CA LEU A 260 3.63 15.82 2.87
C LEU A 260 4.43 16.94 2.19
N ARG A 261 4.25 17.18 0.89
CA ARG A 261 4.77 18.39 0.26
C ARG A 261 4.00 19.56 0.85
N GLY A 262 4.68 20.34 1.69
CA GLY A 262 4.18 21.64 2.12
C GLY A 262 3.77 22.40 0.87
N ALA A 263 2.52 22.88 0.87
CA ALA A 263 2.08 23.85 -0.12
C ALA A 263 3.11 24.99 -0.10
N HIS A 264 3.96 25.04 -1.13
CA HIS A 264 4.68 26.26 -1.43
C HIS A 264 3.58 27.27 -1.75
N SER A 265 3.32 28.13 -0.76
CA SER A 265 2.48 29.31 -0.88
C SER A 265 2.89 30.05 -2.15
N THR A 266 2.16 29.86 -3.23
CA THR A 266 2.19 30.75 -4.38
C THR A 266 1.59 32.06 -3.88
N SER A 267 2.45 32.94 -3.39
CA SER A 267 2.13 34.33 -3.15
C SER A 267 1.65 34.93 -4.46
N TYR A 268 0.33 35.10 -4.60
CA TYR A 268 -0.26 35.96 -5.61
C TYR A 268 0.16 37.39 -5.30
N THR A 269 1.15 37.89 -6.02
CA THR A 269 1.41 39.33 -6.10
C THR A 269 0.29 39.96 -6.93
N THR A 270 -0.70 40.52 -6.26
CA THR A 270 -1.68 41.42 -6.85
C THR A 270 -0.95 42.66 -7.33
N ARG A 271 -0.83 42.83 -8.65
CA ARG A 271 -0.35 44.05 -9.29
C ARG A 271 -1.55 44.99 -9.42
N GLU A 272 -1.67 45.94 -8.50
CA GLU A 272 -2.55 47.10 -8.69
C GLU A 272 -2.07 47.88 -9.92
N GLY A 273 -2.93 47.95 -10.94
CA GLY A 273 -2.84 48.94 -12.00
C GLY A 273 -3.53 50.21 -11.54
N ARG A 274 -2.76 51.30 -11.44
CA ARG A 274 -3.28 52.66 -11.54
C ARG A 274 -3.59 52.94 -13.00
N ASP A 275 -4.78 53.47 -13.24
CA ASP A 275 -5.03 54.53 -14.22
C ASP A 275 -6.05 55.50 -13.59
#